data_AF-A0A0A1YS11-F1
#
_entry.id   AF-A0A0A1YS11-F1
#
_cell.length_a   1.000
_cell.length_b   1.000
_cell.length_c   1.000
_cell.angle_alpha   90.00
_cell.angle_beta   90.00
_cell.angle_gamma   90.00
#
_symmetry.space_group_name_H-M   'P 1'
#
loop_
_entity.id
_entity.type
_entity.pdbx_description
1 polymer ?
#
loop_
_entity_poly.entity_id
_entity_poly.type
_entity_poly.pdbx_seq_one_letter_code
_entity_poly.pdbx_strand_id
1 'polypeptide(L)'
;LGQRNAEASLYQQLLDDAANHFPDLGLHQLVGDTDASVLFSTGASVPGVFTRQAWEGQVRQAIDEIAEARREEIDWVLSDKPTDIDTRLSPDQLRERLTERYFQDYASAWLDLLNSLRWQEAGSLDEVIDQLTLMSDVRQSPLIALMNTLAYQGQAGARTQALTESLVKSAQKLIGQDKAPVIDQLAHTPSGPLDATFGPLLALLGKGPEGKNGADGLSLQSFLTRVTRVRLKLQQVSTAPDPLEMTQALAQTVFQGRSIDLTDTQAYGNLLAASLGSEWGGAAQTLFVQPLEHAWQRVLQPSAAGINSQWQRS
;
A
#
# COMPACT_ATOMS: atom_id res chain seq x y z
N LEU A 1 34.83 -8.45 -3.25
CA LEU A 1 34.46 -8.50 -1.82
C LEU A 1 34.67 -7.14 -1.14
N GLY A 2 35.82 -6.47 -1.31
CA GLY A 2 36.06 -5.14 -0.73
C GLY A 2 35.09 -4.02 -1.18
N GLN A 3 34.79 -3.90 -2.48
CA GLN A 3 33.91 -2.83 -3.00
C GLN A 3 32.45 -2.94 -2.55
N ARG A 4 31.86 -4.14 -2.61
CA ARG A 4 30.49 -4.37 -2.09
C ARG A 4 30.38 -3.99 -0.60
N ASN A 5 31.46 -4.18 0.16
CA ASN A 5 31.51 -3.76 1.56
C ASN A 5 31.62 -2.22 1.70
N ALA A 6 32.35 -1.55 0.79
CA ALA A 6 32.45 -0.09 0.75
C ALA A 6 31.11 0.56 0.36
N GLU A 7 30.44 0.08 -0.69
CA GLU A 7 29.09 0.52 -1.09
C GLU A 7 28.08 0.30 0.05
N ALA A 8 28.12 -0.86 0.71
CA ALA A 8 27.25 -1.13 1.84
C ALA A 8 27.51 -0.19 3.02
N SER A 9 28.77 0.19 3.27
CA SER A 9 29.13 1.13 4.34
C SER A 9 28.66 2.55 4.01
N LEU A 10 28.86 3.01 2.78
CA LEU A 10 28.36 4.31 2.31
C LEU A 10 26.84 4.40 2.40
N TYR A 11 26.14 3.34 1.97
CA TYR A 11 24.70 3.25 2.06
C TYR A 11 24.21 3.29 3.51
N GLN A 12 24.83 2.53 4.41
CA GLN A 12 24.47 2.55 5.83
C GLN A 12 24.70 3.93 6.45
N GLN A 13 25.84 4.56 6.17
CA GLN A 13 26.16 5.89 6.69
C GLN A 13 25.15 6.94 6.20
N LEU A 14 24.71 6.85 4.94
CA LEU A 14 23.65 7.71 4.42
C LEU A 14 22.34 7.51 5.20
N LEU A 15 21.94 6.27 5.44
CA LEU A 15 20.71 5.98 6.21
C LEU A 15 20.82 6.50 7.64
N ASP A 16 21.95 6.29 8.31
CA ASP A 16 22.17 6.74 9.69
C ASP A 16 22.11 8.28 9.78
N ASP A 17 22.67 9.00 8.81
CA ASP A 17 22.61 10.47 8.75
C ASP A 17 21.18 10.98 8.50
N ALA A 18 20.44 10.34 7.59
CA ALA A 18 19.03 10.66 7.36
C ALA A 18 18.17 10.35 8.60
N ALA A 19 18.43 9.26 9.32
CA ALA A 19 17.63 8.82 10.47
C ALA A 19 17.60 9.85 11.61
N ASN A 20 18.64 10.67 11.73
CA ASN A 20 18.69 11.75 12.72
C ASN A 20 17.70 12.89 12.45
N HIS A 21 17.21 13.01 11.21
CA HIS A 21 16.36 14.13 10.77
C HIS A 21 14.91 13.73 10.54
N PHE A 22 14.63 12.43 10.36
CA PHE A 22 13.30 11.92 10.05
C PHE A 22 12.86 10.90 11.11
N PRO A 23 11.91 11.25 12.00
CA PRO A 23 11.40 10.33 13.00
C PRO A 23 10.58 9.21 12.36
N ASP A 24 10.56 8.06 13.03
CA ASP A 24 9.77 6.91 12.64
C ASP A 24 8.27 7.23 12.56
N LEU A 25 7.61 6.62 11.59
CA LEU A 25 6.17 6.72 11.37
C LEU A 25 5.45 5.50 11.97
N GLY A 26 4.69 5.72 13.03
CA GLY A 26 3.75 4.75 13.59
C GLY A 26 2.33 4.92 13.07
N LEU A 27 1.45 3.96 13.39
CA LEU A 27 0.07 3.92 12.90
C LEU A 27 -0.71 5.23 13.07
N HIS A 28 -0.57 5.89 14.23
CA HIS A 28 -1.26 7.15 14.53
C HIS A 28 -0.91 8.27 13.53
N GLN A 29 0.35 8.37 13.09
CA GLN A 29 0.76 9.34 12.08
C GLN A 29 0.21 8.99 10.69
N LEU A 30 -0.02 7.71 10.41
CA LEU A 30 -0.52 7.26 9.11
C LEU A 30 -2.01 7.54 8.91
N VAL A 31 -2.77 7.62 10.00
CA VAL A 31 -4.22 7.84 9.98
C VAL A 31 -4.64 9.25 10.41
N GLY A 32 -3.70 10.10 10.81
CA GLY A 32 -3.95 11.47 11.24
C GLY A 32 -4.85 11.53 12.47
N ASP A 33 -5.85 12.42 12.45
CA ASP A 33 -6.77 12.62 13.58
C ASP A 33 -7.86 11.54 13.71
N THR A 34 -7.85 10.53 12.84
CA THR A 34 -8.80 9.42 12.91
C THR A 34 -8.35 8.37 13.93
N ASP A 35 -9.30 7.77 14.64
CA ASP A 35 -8.98 6.76 15.64
C ASP A 35 -8.82 5.37 15.00
N ALA A 36 -7.59 5.02 14.62
CA ALA A 36 -7.27 3.69 14.09
C ALA A 36 -7.49 2.57 15.11
N SER A 37 -7.38 2.86 16.41
CA SER A 37 -7.30 1.83 17.46
C SER A 37 -8.57 0.99 17.57
N VAL A 38 -9.70 1.52 17.08
CA VAL A 38 -11.00 0.84 16.99
C VAL A 38 -11.03 -0.22 15.88
N LEU A 39 -10.29 -0.02 14.79
CA LEU A 39 -10.32 -0.90 13.63
C LEU A 39 -9.11 -1.83 13.55
N PHE A 40 -7.91 -1.27 13.70
CA PHE A 40 -6.68 -2.04 13.54
C PHE A 40 -5.57 -1.55 14.47
N SER A 41 -4.66 -2.45 14.80
CA SER A 41 -3.48 -2.17 15.61
C SER A 41 -2.21 -2.70 14.96
N THR A 42 -1.08 -2.09 15.31
CA THR A 42 0.25 -2.63 15.06
C THR A 42 1.23 -2.08 16.11
N GLY A 43 2.24 -2.88 16.43
CA GLY A 43 3.41 -2.43 17.20
C GLY A 43 4.60 -2.03 16.32
N ALA A 44 4.48 -2.13 14.99
CA ALA A 44 5.54 -1.78 14.05
C ALA A 44 5.49 -0.28 13.68
N SER A 45 6.64 0.23 13.26
CA SER A 45 6.82 1.55 12.67
C SER A 45 7.57 1.43 11.34
N VAL A 46 7.41 2.44 10.48
CA VAL A 46 8.29 2.63 9.31
C VAL A 46 9.42 3.57 9.73
N PRO A 47 10.70 3.18 9.56
CA PRO A 47 11.81 4.08 9.78
C PRO A 47 11.64 5.37 8.97
N GLY A 48 11.82 6.54 9.60
CA GLY A 48 11.52 7.83 8.95
C GLY A 48 12.33 8.08 7.68
N VAL A 49 13.50 7.45 7.56
CA VAL A 49 14.35 7.48 6.37
C VAL A 49 13.69 6.88 5.14
N PHE A 50 12.73 5.98 5.30
CA PHE A 50 11.97 5.34 4.23
C PHE A 50 10.63 6.03 4.00
N THR A 51 10.66 7.35 3.95
CA THR A 51 9.49 8.18 3.65
C THR A 51 9.74 9.05 2.44
N ARG A 52 8.67 9.50 1.79
CA ARG A 52 8.74 10.42 0.65
C ARG A 52 9.42 11.72 1.05
N GLN A 53 9.18 12.18 2.28
CA GLN A 53 9.80 13.35 2.86
C GLN A 53 11.32 13.19 2.98
N ALA A 54 11.79 12.03 3.47
CA ALA A 54 13.23 11.74 3.55
C ALA A 54 13.87 11.62 2.15
N TRP A 55 13.19 10.96 1.21
CA TRP A 55 13.62 10.87 -0.18
C TRP A 55 13.80 12.25 -0.82
N GLU A 56 12.75 13.07 -0.78
CA GLU A 56 12.73 14.38 -1.43
C GLU A 56 13.58 15.42 -0.69
N GLY A 57 13.76 15.25 0.63
CA GLY A 57 14.44 16.21 1.50
C GLY A 57 15.95 16.00 1.66
N GLN A 58 16.44 14.75 1.70
CA GLN A 58 17.86 14.49 2.01
C GLN A 58 18.44 13.31 1.21
N VAL A 59 17.79 12.14 1.23
CA VAL A 59 18.37 10.89 0.70
C VAL A 59 18.77 11.02 -0.76
N ARG A 60 17.91 11.58 -1.62
CA ARG A 60 18.23 11.72 -3.05
C ARG A 60 19.51 12.53 -3.26
N GLN A 61 19.62 13.67 -2.57
CA GLN A 61 20.79 14.53 -2.68
C GLN A 61 22.04 13.84 -2.15
N ALA A 62 21.95 13.12 -1.02
CA ALA A 62 23.07 12.37 -0.48
C ALA A 62 23.57 11.28 -1.44
N ILE A 63 22.67 10.58 -2.15
CA ILE A 63 23.05 9.63 -3.20
C ILE A 63 23.76 10.35 -4.37
N ASP A 64 23.26 11.52 -4.79
CA ASP A 64 23.87 12.31 -5.85
C ASP A 64 25.29 12.78 -5.47
N GLU A 65 25.51 13.18 -4.22
CA GLU A 65 26.80 13.60 -3.67
C GLU A 65 27.79 12.42 -3.59
N ILE A 66 27.35 11.23 -3.19
CA ILE A 66 28.18 10.01 -3.21
C ILE A 66 28.64 9.69 -4.64
N ALA A 67 27.74 9.81 -5.61
CA ALA A 67 28.07 9.59 -7.02
C ALA A 67 29.08 10.63 -7.53
N GLU A 68 28.93 11.90 -7.14
CA GLU A 68 29.83 12.96 -7.57
C GLU A 68 31.22 12.84 -6.93
N ALA A 69 31.31 12.51 -5.63
CA ALA A 69 32.57 12.23 -4.97
C ALA A 69 33.33 11.08 -5.66
N ARG A 70 32.61 10.07 -6.15
CA ARG A 70 33.19 8.98 -6.95
C ARG A 70 33.73 9.47 -8.30
N ARG A 71 33.06 10.44 -8.93
CA ARG A 71 33.54 11.06 -10.18
C ARG A 71 34.86 11.79 -9.95
N GLU A 72 34.93 12.60 -8.89
CA GLU A 72 36.13 13.34 -8.50
C GLU A 72 37.31 12.40 -8.17
N GLU A 73 37.05 11.29 -7.45
CA GLU A 73 38.06 10.26 -7.17
C GLU A 73 38.64 9.67 -8.47
N ILE A 74 37.78 9.33 -9.44
CA ILE A 74 38.21 8.77 -10.74
C ILE A 74 39.02 9.79 -11.53
N ASP A 75 38.59 11.06 -11.58
CA ASP A 75 39.28 12.12 -12.32
C ASP A 75 40.66 12.47 -11.71
N TRP A 76 40.75 12.39 -10.37
CA TRP A 76 42.02 12.53 -9.65
C TRP A 76 42.98 11.37 -9.94
N VAL A 77 42.50 10.12 -9.90
CA VAL A 77 43.34 8.93 -10.21
C VAL A 77 43.82 8.94 -11.67
N LEU A 78 42.98 9.39 -12.60
CA LEU A 78 43.32 9.55 -14.01
C LEU A 78 44.47 10.53 -14.24
N SER A 79 44.58 11.55 -13.39
CA SER A 79 45.65 12.55 -13.46
C SER A 79 47.01 12.05 -12.95
N ASP A 80 47.04 11.02 -12.09
CA ASP A 80 48.27 10.52 -11.45
C ASP A 80 48.76 9.18 -12.05
N LYS A 81 47.86 8.22 -12.35
CA LYS A 81 48.22 6.89 -12.92
C LYS A 81 47.11 6.32 -13.83
N PRO A 82 47.23 6.43 -15.17
CA PRO A 82 46.19 5.99 -16.12
C PRO A 82 45.92 4.48 -16.18
N THR A 83 46.81 3.64 -15.65
CA THR A 83 46.82 2.18 -15.89
C THR A 83 46.16 1.33 -14.82
N ASP A 84 45.65 1.91 -13.72
CA ASP A 84 45.18 1.15 -12.55
C ASP A 84 43.71 1.46 -12.19
N ILE A 85 42.86 1.51 -13.22
CA ILE A 85 41.44 1.82 -13.01
C ILE A 85 40.62 0.54 -13.05
N ASP A 86 40.06 0.17 -11.90
CA ASP A 86 38.89 -0.73 -11.85
C ASP A 86 37.67 0.08 -12.32
N THR A 87 37.54 0.26 -13.64
CA THR A 87 36.53 1.06 -14.37
C THR A 87 35.10 0.52 -14.27
N ARG A 88 34.83 -0.43 -13.37
CA ARG A 88 33.65 -1.28 -13.49
C ARG A 88 32.34 -0.66 -13.00
N LEU A 89 32.38 0.47 -12.30
CA LEU A 89 31.20 1.21 -11.85
C LEU A 89 31.40 2.70 -12.14
N SER A 90 30.68 3.21 -13.14
CA SER A 90 30.61 4.65 -13.37
C SER A 90 29.84 5.34 -12.22
N PRO A 91 30.06 6.65 -11.99
CA PRO A 91 29.26 7.45 -11.06
C PRO A 91 27.74 7.26 -11.23
N ASP A 92 27.28 7.19 -12.48
CA ASP A 92 25.87 7.04 -12.80
C ASP A 92 25.34 5.64 -12.42
N GLN A 93 26.15 4.59 -12.64
CA GLN A 93 25.80 3.24 -12.21
C GLN A 93 25.77 3.11 -10.68
N LEU A 94 26.66 3.80 -9.97
CA LEU A 94 26.64 3.84 -8.50
C LEU A 94 25.35 4.50 -8.00
N ARG A 95 25.00 5.65 -8.58
CA ARG A 95 23.76 6.38 -8.27
C ARG A 95 22.52 5.51 -8.47
N GLU A 96 22.43 4.84 -9.62
CA GLU A 96 21.31 3.97 -9.97
C GLU A 96 21.17 2.81 -8.98
N ARG A 97 22.27 2.13 -8.65
CA ARG A 97 22.26 0.99 -7.71
C ARG A 97 21.91 1.40 -6.28
N LEU A 98 22.42 2.53 -5.79
CA LEU A 98 22.06 3.04 -4.47
C LEU A 98 20.58 3.45 -4.42
N THR A 99 20.08 4.05 -5.49
CA THR A 99 18.67 4.45 -5.61
C THR A 99 17.76 3.22 -5.66
N GLU A 100 18.09 2.22 -6.47
CA GLU A 100 17.34 0.97 -6.57
C GLU A 100 17.29 0.25 -5.22
N ARG A 101 18.45 0.10 -4.57
CA ARG A 101 18.53 -0.49 -3.22
C ARG A 101 17.69 0.29 -2.22
N TYR A 102 17.77 1.62 -2.22
CA TYR A 102 16.96 2.46 -1.35
C TYR A 102 15.47 2.21 -1.54
N PHE A 103 14.98 2.12 -2.77
CA PHE A 103 13.55 1.87 -3.01
C PHE A 103 13.11 0.43 -2.70
N GLN A 104 14.01 -0.55 -2.80
CA GLN A 104 13.76 -1.92 -2.32
C GLN A 104 13.60 -1.96 -0.79
N ASP A 105 14.51 -1.30 -0.06
CA ASP A 105 14.46 -1.22 1.41
C ASP A 105 13.25 -0.37 1.86
N TYR A 106 12.93 0.70 1.13
CA TYR A 106 11.73 1.50 1.31
C TYR A 106 10.46 0.65 1.21
N ALA A 107 10.28 -0.06 0.09
CA ALA A 107 9.11 -0.89 -0.15
C ALA A 107 8.96 -1.96 0.95
N SER A 108 10.08 -2.59 1.33
CA SER A 108 10.12 -3.62 2.36
C SER A 108 9.69 -3.07 3.73
N ALA A 109 10.22 -1.92 4.15
CA ALA A 109 9.86 -1.29 5.42
C ALA A 109 8.35 -0.97 5.52
N TRP A 110 7.75 -0.49 4.43
CA TRP A 110 6.31 -0.24 4.38
C TRP A 110 5.49 -1.54 4.43
N LEU A 111 5.87 -2.55 3.64
CA LEU A 111 5.19 -3.84 3.63
C LEU A 111 5.28 -4.54 4.99
N ASP A 112 6.39 -4.41 5.72
CA ASP A 112 6.55 -4.95 7.07
C ASP A 112 5.54 -4.32 8.05
N LEU A 113 5.42 -2.99 8.06
CA LEU A 113 4.39 -2.31 8.87
C LEU A 113 2.98 -2.77 8.46
N LEU A 114 2.69 -2.80 7.16
CA LEU A 114 1.35 -3.10 6.66
C LEU A 114 0.93 -4.54 6.95
N ASN A 115 1.83 -5.51 6.76
CA ASN A 115 1.57 -6.92 7.03
C ASN A 115 1.56 -7.23 8.54
N SER A 116 2.07 -6.32 9.37
CA SER A 116 1.96 -6.42 10.83
C SER A 116 0.61 -5.93 11.38
N LEU A 117 -0.23 -5.26 10.56
CA LEU A 117 -1.55 -4.82 10.98
C LEU A 117 -2.40 -6.00 11.46
N ARG A 118 -3.21 -5.76 12.49
CA ARG A 118 -4.17 -6.71 13.03
C ARG A 118 -5.53 -6.04 13.13
N TRP A 119 -6.56 -6.69 12.60
CA TRP A 119 -7.94 -6.26 12.80
C TRP A 119 -8.32 -6.46 14.27
N GLN A 120 -9.05 -5.49 14.82
CA GLN A 120 -9.56 -5.58 16.19
C GLN A 120 -10.82 -6.44 16.23
N GLU A 121 -10.80 -7.48 17.07
CA GLU A 121 -11.97 -8.33 17.24
C GLU A 121 -13.07 -7.60 18.02
N ALA A 122 -14.22 -7.38 17.40
CA ALA A 122 -15.43 -6.95 18.08
C ALA A 122 -15.99 -8.09 18.94
N GLY A 123 -16.43 -7.79 20.16
CA GLY A 123 -17.05 -8.72 21.11
C GLY A 123 -18.55 -8.95 20.90
N SER A 124 -19.22 -8.04 20.19
CA SER A 124 -20.68 -8.04 20.01
C SER A 124 -21.09 -7.65 18.58
N LEU A 125 -22.36 -7.88 18.23
CA LEU A 125 -22.91 -7.43 16.95
C LEU A 125 -22.94 -5.90 16.84
N ASP A 126 -23.20 -5.20 17.95
CA ASP A 126 -23.22 -3.74 17.98
C ASP A 126 -21.81 -3.17 17.75
N GLU A 127 -20.77 -3.75 18.37
CA GLU A 127 -19.39 -3.38 18.11
C GLU A 127 -18.98 -3.64 16.65
N VAL A 128 -19.44 -4.73 16.02
CA VAL A 128 -19.25 -4.95 14.58
C VAL A 128 -19.90 -3.83 13.77
N ILE A 129 -21.14 -3.46 14.09
CA ILE A 129 -21.87 -2.38 13.41
C ILE A 129 -21.11 -1.05 13.56
N ASP A 130 -20.56 -0.77 14.74
CA ASP A 130 -19.75 0.43 15.01
C ASP A 130 -18.44 0.42 14.21
N GLN A 131 -17.73 -0.71 14.16
CA GLN A 131 -16.53 -0.86 13.34
C GLN A 131 -16.81 -0.66 11.85
N LEU A 132 -17.85 -1.30 11.30
CA LEU A 132 -18.23 -1.13 9.90
C LEU A 132 -18.73 0.30 9.62
N THR A 133 -19.34 0.97 10.61
CA THR A 133 -19.69 2.39 10.53
C THR A 133 -18.46 3.25 10.38
N LEU A 134 -17.51 3.13 11.29
CA LEU A 134 -16.27 3.92 11.28
C LEU A 134 -15.45 3.63 10.01
N MET A 135 -15.30 2.37 9.63
CA MET A 135 -14.58 1.94 8.44
C MET A 135 -15.15 2.56 7.15
N SER A 136 -16.47 2.69 7.06
CA SER A 136 -17.17 3.21 5.87
C SER A 136 -17.45 4.72 5.93
N ASP A 137 -17.12 5.40 7.02
CA ASP A 137 -17.35 6.84 7.18
C ASP A 137 -16.39 7.66 6.30
N VAL A 138 -16.95 8.50 5.42
CA VAL A 138 -16.16 9.26 4.43
C VAL A 138 -15.23 10.29 5.07
N ARG A 139 -15.52 10.75 6.30
CA ARG A 139 -14.76 11.82 6.97
C ARG A 139 -13.82 11.29 8.04
N GLN A 140 -14.21 10.24 8.75
CA GLN A 140 -13.53 9.76 9.94
C GLN A 140 -12.90 8.37 9.77
N SER A 141 -13.00 7.74 8.60
CA SER A 141 -12.45 6.39 8.38
C SER A 141 -10.93 6.36 8.48
N PRO A 142 -10.37 5.60 9.45
CA PRO A 142 -8.94 5.32 9.52
C PRO A 142 -8.44 4.54 8.31
N LEU A 143 -9.28 3.71 7.69
CA LEU A 143 -8.94 3.01 6.46
C LEU A 143 -8.73 4.00 5.31
N ILE A 144 -9.65 4.95 5.10
CA ILE A 144 -9.50 5.97 4.04
C ILE A 144 -8.26 6.84 4.30
N ALA A 145 -8.03 7.24 5.55
CA ALA A 145 -6.86 8.01 5.94
C ALA A 145 -5.55 7.26 5.62
N LEU A 146 -5.45 5.99 6.04
CA LEU A 146 -4.32 5.12 5.73
C LEU A 146 -4.09 5.00 4.22
N MET A 147 -5.14 4.73 3.44
CA MET A 147 -5.04 4.60 1.98
C MET A 147 -4.56 5.90 1.31
N ASN A 148 -4.95 7.07 1.83
CA ASN A 148 -4.45 8.35 1.34
C ASN A 148 -2.98 8.57 1.66
N THR A 149 -2.53 8.21 2.87
CA THR A 149 -1.13 8.25 3.25
C THR A 149 -0.29 7.33 2.36
N LEU A 150 -0.72 6.10 2.15
CA LEU A 150 -0.04 5.15 1.26
C LEU A 150 0.01 5.64 -0.19
N ALA A 151 -1.06 6.27 -0.68
CA ALA A 151 -1.05 6.86 -2.01
C ALA A 151 -0.03 8.00 -2.14
N TYR A 152 0.14 8.80 -1.10
CA TYR A 152 1.14 9.88 -1.08
C TYR A 152 2.57 9.33 -1.04
N GLN A 153 2.81 8.32 -0.20
CA GLN A 153 4.11 7.70 0.04
C GLN A 153 4.58 6.86 -1.16
N GLY A 154 3.68 6.05 -1.75
CA GLY A 154 3.95 5.22 -2.92
C GLY A 154 4.30 5.99 -4.19
N GLN A 155 4.19 7.32 -4.20
CA GLN A 155 4.61 8.19 -5.29
C GLN A 155 6.02 8.78 -5.13
N ALA A 156 6.77 8.35 -4.11
CA ALA A 156 8.17 8.76 -3.96
C ALA A 156 8.98 8.40 -5.23
N GLY A 157 9.80 9.33 -5.72
CA GLY A 157 10.60 9.15 -6.94
C GLY A 157 9.89 9.41 -8.28
N ALA A 158 8.56 9.28 -8.35
CA ALA A 158 7.82 9.33 -9.62
C ALA A 158 7.88 10.70 -10.34
N ARG A 159 7.80 11.82 -9.60
CA ARG A 159 7.77 13.17 -10.19
C ARG A 159 9.10 13.57 -10.86
N THR A 160 10.22 13.07 -10.35
CA THR A 160 11.55 13.36 -10.92
C THR A 160 11.77 12.59 -12.23
N GLN A 161 11.39 11.30 -12.29
CA GLN A 161 11.50 10.52 -13.52
C GLN A 161 10.69 11.12 -14.67
N ALA A 162 9.45 11.54 -14.41
CA ALA A 162 8.61 12.20 -15.43
C ALA A 162 9.24 13.49 -15.99
N LEU A 163 9.91 14.28 -15.15
CA LEU A 163 10.61 15.49 -15.57
C LEU A 163 11.89 15.17 -16.36
N THR A 164 12.69 14.21 -15.88
CA THR A 164 13.92 13.78 -16.57
C THR A 164 13.61 13.20 -17.95
N GLU A 165 12.59 12.35 -18.07
CA GLU A 165 12.17 11.81 -19.37
C GLU A 165 11.61 12.89 -20.30
N SER A 166 10.86 13.86 -19.76
CA SER A 166 10.38 15.00 -20.54
C SER A 166 11.54 15.82 -21.12
N LEU A 167 12.59 16.04 -20.33
CA LEU A 167 13.82 16.73 -20.76
C LEU A 167 14.58 15.93 -21.82
N VAL A 168 14.76 14.62 -21.62
CA VAL A 168 15.41 13.73 -22.60
C VAL A 168 14.63 13.70 -23.91
N LYS A 169 13.30 13.56 -23.86
CA LYS A 169 12.43 13.57 -25.05
C LYS A 169 12.47 14.93 -25.76
N SER A 170 12.57 16.02 -25.00
CA SER A 170 12.73 17.37 -25.56
C SER A 170 14.09 17.54 -26.24
N ALA A 171 15.17 17.02 -25.64
CA ALA A 171 16.51 17.04 -26.24
C ALA A 171 16.59 16.15 -27.50
N GLN A 172 15.98 14.97 -27.50
CA GLN A 172 15.90 14.10 -28.68
C GLN A 172 15.13 14.76 -29.83
N LYS A 173 14.02 15.47 -29.54
CA LYS A 173 13.27 16.25 -30.54
C LYS A 173 14.05 17.41 -31.15
N LEU A 174 14.99 18.00 -30.40
CA LEU A 174 15.85 19.08 -30.90
C LEU A 174 16.98 18.57 -31.82
N ILE A 175 17.40 17.32 -31.64
CA ILE A 175 18.47 16.70 -32.43
C ILE A 175 17.91 16.00 -33.69
N GLY A 176 16.66 15.53 -33.64
CA GLY A 176 15.97 14.84 -34.74
C GLY A 176 14.93 15.70 -35.45
N GLN A 177 15.31 16.78 -36.13
CA GLN A 177 14.41 17.44 -37.10
C GLN A 177 14.50 16.70 -38.44
N ASP A 178 13.59 15.74 -38.69
CA ASP A 178 13.03 15.41 -40.03
C ASP A 178 12.15 14.14 -40.10
N LYS A 179 11.47 13.72 -39.03
CA LYS A 179 10.42 12.68 -39.15
C LYS A 179 9.11 13.08 -38.48
N ALA A 180 8.03 12.99 -39.25
CA ALA A 180 6.66 13.25 -38.84
C ALA A 180 6.30 12.47 -37.57
N PRO A 181 5.46 13.01 -36.68
CA PRO A 181 5.09 12.32 -35.45
C PRO A 181 4.23 11.10 -35.81
N VAL A 182 4.81 9.92 -35.69
CA VAL A 182 4.03 8.70 -35.48
C VAL A 182 3.32 8.89 -34.13
N ILE A 183 2.01 8.69 -34.10
CA ILE A 183 1.23 8.64 -32.87
C ILE A 183 1.83 7.52 -32.03
N ASP A 184 2.66 7.89 -31.05
CA ASP A 184 3.17 6.99 -30.03
C ASP A 184 1.98 6.61 -29.14
N GLN A 185 1.27 5.56 -29.53
CA GLN A 185 0.08 5.06 -28.82
C GLN A 185 0.44 4.22 -27.58
N LEU A 186 1.70 4.26 -27.13
CA LEU A 186 2.21 3.63 -25.93
C LEU A 186 3.23 4.54 -25.27
N ALA A 187 2.83 5.75 -24.89
CA ALA A 187 3.58 6.47 -23.87
C ALA A 187 3.46 5.66 -22.56
N HIS A 188 4.36 4.70 -22.36
CA HIS A 188 4.66 4.17 -21.04
C HIS A 188 4.94 5.39 -20.18
N THR A 189 4.00 5.69 -19.29
CA THR A 189 4.23 6.73 -18.29
C THR A 189 5.40 6.21 -17.46
N PRO A 190 6.49 6.99 -17.26
CA PRO A 190 7.63 6.55 -16.47
C PRO A 190 7.14 5.87 -15.21
N SER A 191 7.41 4.57 -15.09
CA SER A 191 6.99 3.82 -13.92
C SER A 191 7.86 4.27 -12.76
N GLY A 192 7.23 4.79 -11.71
CA GLY A 192 7.87 5.13 -10.46
C GLY A 192 8.67 3.93 -9.91
N PRO A 193 9.75 4.16 -9.15
CA PRO A 193 10.53 3.06 -8.56
C PRO A 193 9.71 2.20 -7.59
N LEU A 194 8.55 2.69 -7.15
CA LEU A 194 7.61 2.03 -6.26
C LEU A 194 6.37 1.46 -6.97
N ASP A 195 6.25 1.61 -8.30
CA ASP A 195 5.04 1.22 -9.04
C ASP A 195 4.79 -0.29 -8.99
N ALA A 196 5.84 -1.11 -8.94
CA ALA A 196 5.70 -2.55 -8.80
C ALA A 196 5.00 -2.93 -7.48
N THR A 197 5.35 -2.24 -6.39
CA THR A 197 4.80 -2.52 -5.05
C THR A 197 3.47 -1.80 -4.79
N PHE A 198 3.36 -0.51 -5.15
CA PHE A 198 2.22 0.34 -4.78
C PHE A 198 1.25 0.59 -5.95
N GLY A 199 1.62 0.27 -7.19
CA GLY A 199 0.79 0.47 -8.38
C GLY A 199 -0.59 -0.17 -8.28
N PRO A 200 -0.72 -1.45 -7.86
CA PRO A 200 -2.03 -2.08 -7.67
C PRO A 200 -2.92 -1.32 -6.68
N LEU A 201 -2.35 -0.86 -5.55
CA LEU A 201 -3.08 -0.05 -4.58
C LEU A 201 -3.54 1.28 -5.19
N LEU A 202 -2.65 1.99 -5.89
CA LEU A 202 -2.97 3.26 -6.54
C LEU A 202 -4.10 3.10 -7.57
N ALA A 203 -4.14 1.97 -8.30
CA ALA A 203 -5.23 1.65 -9.23
C ALA A 203 -6.58 1.50 -8.52
N LEU A 204 -6.63 0.84 -7.35
CA LEU A 204 -7.87 0.72 -6.55
C LEU A 204 -8.40 2.06 -6.03
N LEU A 205 -7.51 3.04 -5.86
CA LEU A 205 -7.83 4.39 -5.43
C LEU A 205 -8.19 5.32 -6.59
N GLY A 206 -8.15 4.84 -7.84
CA GLY A 206 -8.35 5.66 -9.04
C GLY A 206 -7.21 6.65 -9.31
N LYS A 207 -6.03 6.38 -8.74
CA LYS A 207 -4.82 7.22 -8.84
C LYS A 207 -3.72 6.59 -9.72
N GLY A 208 -4.06 5.57 -10.51
CA GLY A 208 -3.14 4.91 -11.44
C GLY A 208 -2.81 5.76 -12.69
N PRO A 209 -1.72 5.44 -13.41
CA PRO A 209 -1.25 6.20 -14.59
C PRO A 209 -2.24 6.20 -15.76
N GLU A 210 -3.22 5.30 -15.77
CA GLU A 210 -4.36 5.37 -16.65
C GLU A 210 -5.60 5.59 -15.79
N GLY A 211 -6.39 6.63 -16.03
CA GLY A 211 -7.72 6.83 -15.43
C GLY A 211 -8.76 5.75 -15.79
N LYS A 212 -8.29 4.56 -16.14
CA LYS A 212 -9.07 3.34 -16.18
C LYS A 212 -9.14 2.84 -14.74
N ASN A 213 -10.35 2.73 -14.20
CA ASN A 213 -10.62 1.87 -13.06
C ASN A 213 -9.82 0.57 -13.24
N GLY A 214 -9.19 0.04 -12.17
CA GLY A 214 -8.36 -1.17 -12.25
C GLY A 214 -9.04 -2.22 -13.13
N ALA A 215 -8.28 -2.94 -13.97
CA ALA A 215 -8.74 -3.64 -15.19
C ALA A 215 -10.07 -4.45 -15.09
N ASP A 216 -10.51 -4.80 -13.87
CA ASP A 216 -11.73 -5.54 -13.54
C ASP A 216 -12.87 -4.70 -12.90
N GLY A 217 -12.78 -3.37 -12.88
CA GLY A 217 -13.76 -2.48 -12.23
C GLY A 217 -13.69 -2.46 -10.69
N LEU A 218 -12.57 -2.93 -10.12
CA LEU A 218 -12.34 -2.92 -8.67
C LEU A 218 -12.02 -1.51 -8.15
N SER A 219 -12.63 -1.10 -7.03
CA SER A 219 -12.31 0.16 -6.38
C SER A 219 -12.60 0.16 -4.88
N LEU A 220 -11.84 0.96 -4.13
CA LEU A 220 -12.07 1.16 -2.70
C LEU A 220 -13.48 1.71 -2.44
N GLN A 221 -13.96 2.64 -3.26
CA GLN A 221 -15.29 3.24 -3.10
C GLN A 221 -16.41 2.19 -3.23
N SER A 222 -16.31 1.29 -4.21
CA SER A 222 -17.27 0.20 -4.38
C SER A 222 -17.27 -0.74 -3.18
N PHE A 223 -16.10 -1.04 -2.62
CA PHE A 223 -15.99 -1.83 -1.40
C PHE A 223 -16.64 -1.15 -0.19
N LEU A 224 -16.33 0.12 0.09
CA LEU A 224 -16.93 0.85 1.21
C LEU A 224 -18.46 0.97 1.09
N THR A 225 -18.96 1.12 -0.15
CA THR A 225 -20.41 1.10 -0.43
C THR A 225 -21.02 -0.26 -0.09
N ARG A 226 -20.33 -1.36 -0.43
CA ARG A 226 -20.76 -2.72 -0.09
C ARG A 226 -20.71 -2.98 1.42
N VAL A 227 -19.65 -2.55 2.10
CA VAL A 227 -19.53 -2.56 3.57
C VAL A 227 -20.70 -1.82 4.23
N THR A 228 -21.09 -0.67 3.68
CA THR A 228 -22.25 0.10 4.16
C THR A 228 -23.55 -0.71 4.06
N ARG A 229 -23.75 -1.46 2.96
CA ARG A 229 -24.95 -2.33 2.82
C ARG A 229 -24.95 -3.45 3.84
N VAL A 230 -23.80 -4.10 4.05
CA VAL A 230 -23.64 -5.11 5.11
C VAL A 230 -24.01 -4.52 6.46
N ARG A 231 -23.44 -3.37 6.84
CA ARG A 231 -23.78 -2.66 8.08
C ARG A 231 -25.28 -2.43 8.22
N LEU A 232 -25.93 -1.88 7.20
CA LEU A 232 -27.38 -1.61 7.24
C LEU A 232 -28.18 -2.90 7.43
N LYS A 233 -27.73 -4.01 6.83
CA LYS A 233 -28.37 -5.31 7.01
C LYS A 233 -28.21 -5.82 8.45
N LEU A 234 -27.02 -5.67 9.05
CA LEU A 234 -26.77 -6.03 10.44
C LEU A 234 -27.58 -5.17 11.42
N GLN A 235 -27.71 -3.87 11.14
CA GLN A 235 -28.56 -2.98 11.92
C GLN A 235 -30.03 -3.43 11.88
N GLN A 236 -30.56 -3.80 10.71
CA GLN A 236 -31.91 -4.36 10.61
C GLN A 236 -32.10 -5.61 11.47
N VAL A 237 -31.09 -6.48 11.55
CA VAL A 237 -31.10 -7.67 12.41
C VAL A 237 -31.11 -7.28 13.89
N SER A 238 -30.20 -6.39 14.30
CA SER A 238 -30.08 -5.95 15.70
C SER A 238 -31.36 -5.27 16.21
N THR A 239 -32.03 -4.50 15.35
CA THR A 239 -33.27 -3.78 15.71
C THR A 239 -34.57 -4.54 15.41
N ALA A 240 -34.50 -5.80 14.97
CA ALA A 240 -35.69 -6.58 14.65
C ALA A 240 -36.53 -6.90 15.90
N PRO A 241 -37.85 -7.11 15.77
CA PRO A 241 -38.68 -7.60 16.89
C PRO A 241 -38.21 -8.95 17.44
N ASP A 242 -37.71 -9.83 16.56
CA ASP A 242 -37.02 -11.08 16.91
C ASP A 242 -35.67 -11.17 16.17
N PRO A 243 -34.57 -10.67 16.78
CA PRO A 243 -33.24 -10.72 16.19
C PRO A 243 -32.72 -12.14 15.95
N LEU A 244 -33.12 -13.10 16.80
CA LEU A 244 -32.64 -14.48 16.71
C LEU A 244 -33.24 -15.17 15.49
N GLU A 245 -34.55 -15.03 15.28
CA GLU A 245 -35.24 -15.56 14.10
C GLU A 245 -34.64 -14.98 12.80
N MET A 246 -34.41 -13.66 12.77
CA MET A 246 -33.86 -13.00 11.59
C MET A 246 -32.41 -13.45 11.30
N THR A 247 -31.61 -13.67 12.34
CA THR A 247 -30.25 -14.20 12.22
C THR A 247 -30.25 -15.64 11.69
N GLN A 248 -31.18 -16.49 12.14
CA GLN A 248 -31.32 -17.85 11.64
C GLN A 248 -31.76 -17.89 10.17
N ALA A 249 -32.69 -17.03 9.77
CA ALA A 249 -33.12 -16.91 8.38
C ALA A 249 -31.97 -16.49 7.44
N LEU A 250 -31.11 -15.58 7.90
CA LEU A 250 -29.90 -15.19 7.17
C LEU A 250 -28.92 -16.35 7.03
N ALA A 251 -28.65 -17.06 8.12
CA ALA A 251 -27.77 -18.24 8.11
C ALA A 251 -28.30 -19.31 7.12
N GLN A 252 -29.60 -19.63 7.18
CA GLN A 252 -30.23 -20.59 6.27
C GLN A 252 -30.12 -20.17 4.80
N THR A 253 -30.30 -18.88 4.49
CA THR A 253 -30.19 -18.34 3.13
C THR A 253 -28.78 -18.58 2.57
N VAL A 254 -27.75 -18.32 3.38
CA VAL A 254 -26.36 -18.55 2.97
C VAL A 254 -26.04 -20.03 2.83
N PHE A 255 -26.49 -20.89 3.76
CA PHE A 255 -26.29 -22.34 3.66
C PHE A 255 -26.98 -22.97 2.44
N GLN A 256 -28.05 -22.34 1.94
CA GLN A 256 -28.70 -22.73 0.69
C GLN A 256 -27.95 -22.25 -0.57
N GLY A 257 -26.79 -21.62 -0.42
CA GLY A 257 -25.96 -21.12 -1.53
C GLY A 257 -26.53 -19.88 -2.20
N ARG A 258 -27.48 -19.18 -1.58
CA ARG A 258 -28.01 -17.92 -2.10
C ARG A 258 -27.08 -16.78 -1.72
N SER A 259 -26.74 -15.95 -2.69
CA SER A 259 -25.95 -14.77 -2.36
C SER A 259 -26.77 -13.74 -1.61
N ILE A 260 -26.17 -13.17 -0.58
CA ILE A 260 -26.65 -12.02 0.17
C ILE A 260 -25.56 -10.95 0.16
N ASP A 261 -25.91 -9.73 0.57
CA ASP A 261 -24.97 -8.60 0.64
C ASP A 261 -23.65 -8.99 1.32
N LEU A 262 -23.71 -9.80 2.38
CA LEU A 262 -22.51 -10.23 3.11
C LEU A 262 -21.60 -11.16 2.29
N THR A 263 -22.13 -12.21 1.66
CA THR A 263 -21.32 -13.16 0.86
C THR A 263 -20.77 -12.50 -0.40
N ASP A 264 -21.56 -11.64 -1.07
CA ASP A 264 -21.10 -10.85 -2.22
C ASP A 264 -20.00 -9.87 -1.83
N THR A 265 -20.11 -9.25 -0.65
CA THR A 265 -19.11 -8.29 -0.17
C THR A 265 -17.83 -8.99 0.24
N GLN A 266 -17.92 -10.17 0.86
CA GLN A 266 -16.76 -11.00 1.18
C GLN A 266 -16.01 -11.44 -0.09
N ALA A 267 -16.74 -11.90 -1.11
CA ALA A 267 -16.15 -12.22 -2.41
C ALA A 267 -15.44 -11.01 -3.04
N TYR A 268 -16.06 -9.82 -2.97
CA TYR A 268 -15.45 -8.58 -3.46
C TYR A 268 -14.19 -8.20 -2.67
N GLY A 269 -14.20 -8.34 -1.34
CA GLY A 269 -13.04 -8.12 -0.48
C GLY A 269 -11.88 -9.06 -0.82
N ASN A 270 -12.16 -10.34 -1.06
CA ASN A 270 -11.16 -11.33 -1.50
C ASN A 270 -10.56 -10.97 -2.86
N LEU A 271 -11.37 -10.49 -3.81
CA LEU A 271 -10.88 -10.03 -5.12
C LEU A 271 -9.98 -8.80 -4.98
N LEU A 272 -10.35 -7.82 -4.15
CA LEU A 272 -9.49 -6.68 -3.84
C LEU A 272 -8.17 -7.14 -3.23
N ALA A 273 -8.22 -8.04 -2.25
CA ALA A 273 -7.02 -8.52 -1.59
C ALA A 273 -6.09 -9.26 -2.56
N ALA A 274 -6.64 -10.11 -3.42
CA ALA A 274 -5.88 -10.80 -4.45
C ALA A 274 -5.28 -9.84 -5.49
N SER A 275 -5.99 -8.76 -5.83
CA SER A 275 -5.53 -7.78 -6.83
C SER A 275 -4.30 -6.98 -6.40
N LEU A 276 -4.02 -6.90 -5.09
CA LEU A 276 -2.85 -6.20 -4.55
C LEU A 276 -1.54 -6.99 -4.71
N GLY A 277 -1.62 -8.29 -5.01
CA GLY A 277 -0.46 -9.16 -5.11
C GLY A 277 -0.03 -9.76 -3.77
N SER A 278 0.83 -10.79 -3.83
CA SER A 278 1.20 -11.61 -2.68
C SER A 278 1.97 -10.86 -1.59
N GLU A 279 2.74 -9.83 -1.95
CA GLU A 279 3.52 -9.02 -1.01
C GLU A 279 2.63 -8.27 -0.01
N TRP A 280 1.40 -7.94 -0.42
CA TRP A 280 0.38 -7.30 0.43
C TRP A 280 -0.47 -8.28 1.23
N GLY A 281 -0.26 -9.59 1.11
CA GLY A 281 -1.24 -10.61 1.53
C GLY A 281 -1.75 -10.43 2.97
N GLY A 282 -0.86 -10.15 3.93
CA GLY A 282 -1.26 -9.94 5.33
C GLY A 282 -2.08 -8.66 5.54
N ALA A 283 -1.61 -7.55 4.96
CA ALA A 283 -2.31 -6.27 5.01
C ALA A 283 -3.67 -6.33 4.30
N ALA A 284 -3.68 -6.91 3.10
CA ALA A 284 -4.85 -7.05 2.25
C ALA A 284 -5.94 -7.90 2.92
N GLN A 285 -5.55 -9.03 3.53
CA GLN A 285 -6.45 -9.85 4.33
C GLN A 285 -7.02 -9.05 5.51
N THR A 286 -6.16 -8.32 6.22
CA THR A 286 -6.54 -7.53 7.40
C THR A 286 -7.51 -6.40 7.06
N LEU A 287 -7.30 -5.71 5.94
CA LEU A 287 -8.06 -4.51 5.59
C LEU A 287 -9.34 -4.80 4.79
N PHE A 288 -9.35 -5.86 3.96
CA PHE A 288 -10.44 -6.11 3.01
C PHE A 288 -11.24 -7.39 3.27
N VAL A 289 -10.71 -8.33 4.06
CA VAL A 289 -11.35 -9.64 4.27
C VAL A 289 -11.80 -9.84 5.71
N GLN A 290 -10.88 -9.67 6.68
CA GLN A 290 -11.16 -9.83 8.11
C GLN A 290 -12.39 -9.04 8.62
N PRO A 291 -12.62 -7.77 8.24
CA PRO A 291 -13.78 -7.02 8.75
C PRO A 291 -15.11 -7.71 8.46
N LEU A 292 -15.20 -8.33 7.28
CA LEU A 292 -16.41 -9.03 6.82
C LEU A 292 -16.50 -10.44 7.38
N GLU A 293 -15.37 -11.11 7.53
CA GLU A 293 -15.29 -12.43 8.15
C GLU A 293 -15.70 -12.38 9.62
N HIS A 294 -15.18 -11.41 10.39
CA HIS A 294 -15.58 -11.20 11.77
C HIS A 294 -17.06 -10.81 11.89
N ALA A 295 -17.55 -9.93 11.01
CA ALA A 295 -18.97 -9.60 10.96
C ALA A 295 -19.83 -10.85 10.75
N TRP A 296 -19.43 -11.73 9.83
CA TRP A 296 -20.13 -12.98 9.57
C TRP A 296 -20.08 -13.95 10.76
N GLN A 297 -18.91 -14.15 11.35
CA GLN A 297 -18.75 -15.01 12.53
C GLN A 297 -19.65 -14.56 13.69
N ARG A 298 -19.76 -13.25 13.93
CA ARG A 298 -20.62 -12.69 14.97
C ARG A 298 -22.10 -12.88 14.68
N VAL A 299 -22.53 -12.73 13.43
CA VAL A 299 -23.91 -13.03 13.03
C VAL A 299 -24.21 -14.52 13.20
N LEU A 300 -23.28 -15.43 12.91
CA LEU A 300 -23.56 -16.86 12.98
C LEU A 300 -23.54 -17.46 14.40
N GLN A 301 -22.85 -16.85 15.36
CA GLN A 301 -22.71 -17.37 16.73
C GLN A 301 -24.05 -17.75 17.41
N PRO A 302 -25.09 -16.87 17.42
CA PRO A 302 -26.37 -17.20 18.05
C PRO A 302 -27.11 -18.34 17.36
N SER A 303 -27.03 -18.43 16.02
CA SER A 303 -27.69 -19.47 15.23
C SER A 303 -27.11 -20.87 15.48
N ALA A 304 -25.80 -20.99 15.69
CA ALA A 304 -25.16 -22.25 16.04
C ALA A 304 -25.61 -22.77 17.42
N ALA A 305 -25.73 -21.88 18.41
CA ALA A 305 -26.26 -22.21 19.73
C ALA A 305 -27.75 -22.58 19.68
N GLY A 306 -28.54 -21.85 18.86
CA GLY A 306 -29.96 -22.09 18.66
C GLY A 306 -30.26 -23.49 18.08
N ILE A 307 -29.54 -23.87 17.02
CA ILE A 307 -29.65 -25.20 16.39
C ILE A 307 -29.31 -26.29 17.41
N ASN A 308 -28.21 -26.15 18.16
CA ASN A 308 -27.83 -27.13 19.18
C ASN A 308 -28.94 -27.32 20.24
N SER A 309 -29.61 -26.23 20.64
CA SER A 309 -30.70 -26.29 21.62
C SER A 309 -32.00 -26.91 21.07
N GLN A 310 -32.24 -26.83 19.76
CA GLN A 310 -33.39 -27.48 19.10
C GLN A 310 -33.17 -28.99 18.92
N TRP A 311 -31.93 -29.39 18.60
CA TRP A 311 -31.54 -30.80 18.54
C TRP A 311 -31.58 -31.51 19.91
N GLN A 312 -31.19 -30.84 20.99
CA GLN A 312 -31.31 -31.40 22.35
C GLN A 312 -32.76 -31.53 22.84
N ARG A 313 -33.71 -30.86 22.17
CA ARG A 313 -35.14 -30.87 22.50
C ARG A 313 -35.98 -31.77 21.57
N SER A 314 -35.35 -32.43 20.59
CA SER A 314 -35.98 -33.39 19.67
C SER A 314 -35.62 -34.82 20.06
#